data_AF-F6QC67-F1
#
_entry.id   AF-F6QC67-F1
#
_cell.length_a   1.000
_cell.length_b   1.000
_cell.length_c   1.000
_cell.angle_alpha   90.00
_cell.angle_beta   90.00
_cell.angle_gamma   90.00
#
_symmetry.space_group_name_H-M   'P 1'
#
loop_
_entity.id
_entity.type
_entity.pdbx_description
1 polymer ?
#
loop_
_entity_poly.entity_id
_entity_poly.type
_entity_poly.pdbx_seq_one_letter_code
_entity_poly.pdbx_strand_id
1 'polypeptide(L)'
;MAGTVLENLSTKKLLIMVFGLLCLLIGFVLIGALVAPRPSMTIQQTAQACRGNPKQQFVLPRVCQHASLDHGSPNDVVFSVLIPKGGMPMIPWFQYMLTLLSFSNIYKHDNQYVPGTQLHMNITLAYSDHPAAHIEHDVWTLLAQSDEVIRDYECTFDYEKSEQSDDHQYDCDYMYLFQLGSVPHKYYLVNIRLPVDERHPETSKNMKTGKITEA
;
A
#
# COMPACT_ATOMS: atom_id res chain seq x y z
N MET A 1 55.73 -23.40 1.82
CA MET A 1 54.29 -23.20 2.04
C MET A 1 54.15 -22.30 3.25
N ALA A 2 53.87 -21.01 3.04
CA ALA A 2 53.72 -20.07 4.15
C ALA A 2 52.35 -20.32 4.80
N GLY A 3 52.36 -20.78 6.05
CA GLY A 3 51.15 -20.95 6.84
C GLY A 3 50.38 -19.65 6.96
N THR A 4 49.05 -19.75 7.03
CA THR A 4 48.17 -18.58 7.08
C THR A 4 48.42 -17.76 8.35
N VAL A 5 48.05 -16.47 8.35
CA VAL A 5 48.30 -15.53 9.47
C VAL A 5 47.81 -16.09 10.82
N LEU A 6 46.75 -16.92 10.80
CA LEU A 6 46.19 -17.59 11.98
C LEU A 6 47.09 -18.70 12.56
N GLU A 7 47.92 -19.37 11.74
CA GLU A 7 48.81 -20.45 12.20
C GLU A 7 50.10 -19.94 12.85
N ASN A 8 50.52 -18.71 12.52
CA ASN A 8 51.72 -18.07 13.08
C ASN A 8 51.43 -17.10 14.23
N LEU A 9 50.17 -16.96 14.65
CA LEU A 9 49.76 -16.03 15.70
C LEU A 9 49.81 -16.69 17.09
N SER A 10 50.53 -16.04 18.02
CA SER A 10 50.53 -16.43 19.44
C SER A 10 49.12 -16.32 20.04
N THR A 11 48.72 -17.29 20.87
CA THR A 11 47.42 -17.34 21.55
C THR A 11 47.06 -16.04 22.26
N LYS A 12 48.07 -15.32 22.82
CA LYS A 12 47.86 -14.01 23.46
C LYS A 12 47.40 -12.93 22.48
N LYS A 13 47.99 -12.88 21.29
CA LYS A 13 47.62 -11.91 20.24
C LYS A 13 46.23 -12.22 19.67
N LEU A 14 45.91 -13.50 19.52
CA LEU A 14 44.59 -13.95 19.09
C LEU A 14 43.50 -13.53 20.10
N LEU A 15 43.74 -13.71 21.40
CA LEU A 15 42.79 -13.35 22.46
C LEU A 15 42.50 -11.84 22.51
N ILE A 16 43.54 -11.01 22.34
CA ILE A 16 43.40 -9.55 22.25
C ILE A 16 42.56 -9.16 21.03
N MET A 17 42.81 -9.78 19.87
CA MET A 17 42.04 -9.51 18.64
C MET A 17 40.57 -9.89 18.82
N VAL A 18 40.29 -11.06 19.39
CA VAL A 18 38.91 -11.52 19.65
C VAL A 18 38.19 -10.60 20.62
N PHE A 19 38.82 -10.22 21.73
CA PHE A 19 38.20 -9.30 22.69
C PHE A 19 37.99 -7.90 22.09
N GLY A 20 38.93 -7.41 21.27
CA GLY A 20 38.77 -6.15 20.53
C GLY A 20 37.58 -6.18 19.56
N LEU A 21 37.45 -7.25 18.77
CA LEU A 21 36.31 -7.46 17.88
C LEU A 21 35.00 -7.58 18.66
N LEU A 22 35.01 -8.26 19.81
CA LEU A 22 33.84 -8.39 20.68
C LEU A 22 33.39 -7.03 21.23
N CYS A 23 34.31 -6.21 21.73
CA CYS A 23 33.99 -4.85 22.19
C CYS A 23 33.42 -3.99 21.06
N LEU A 24 33.98 -4.11 19.85
CA LEU A 24 33.52 -3.36 18.68
C LEU A 24 32.12 -3.81 18.22
N LEU A 25 31.85 -5.12 18.25
CA LEU A 25 30.53 -5.68 17.99
C LEU A 25 29.49 -5.18 19.01
N ILE A 26 29.83 -5.24 20.32
CA ILE A 26 28.97 -4.71 21.39
C ILE A 26 28.71 -3.21 21.16
N GLY A 27 29.73 -2.44 20.78
CA GLY A 27 29.60 -1.04 20.44
C GLY A 27 28.59 -0.78 19.32
N PHE A 28 28.68 -1.52 18.21
CA PHE A 28 27.71 -1.38 17.11
C PHE A 28 26.30 -1.83 17.48
N VAL A 29 26.15 -2.88 18.28
CA VAL A 29 24.84 -3.31 18.80
C VAL A 29 24.22 -2.22 19.67
N LEU A 30 25.00 -1.59 20.56
CA LEU A 30 24.52 -0.50 21.42
C LEU A 30 24.13 0.73 20.60
N ILE A 31 24.88 1.08 19.55
CA ILE A 31 24.52 2.18 18.64
C ILE A 31 23.18 1.86 17.94
N GLY A 32 23.03 0.65 17.41
CA GLY A 32 21.79 0.22 16.79
C GLY A 32 20.59 0.18 17.73
N ALA A 33 20.80 -0.18 19.00
CA ALA A 33 19.73 -0.31 19.99
C ALA A 33 19.34 1.01 20.67
N LEU A 34 20.31 1.90 20.93
CA LEU A 34 20.10 3.11 21.75
C LEU A 34 20.02 4.40 20.93
N VAL A 35 20.62 4.45 19.74
CA VAL A 35 20.73 5.68 18.95
C VAL A 35 19.92 5.60 17.66
N ALA A 36 19.95 4.46 16.97
CA ALA A 36 19.27 4.33 15.69
C ALA A 36 17.74 4.29 15.86
N PRO A 37 16.98 5.05 15.05
CA PRO A 37 15.53 4.92 15.01
C PRO A 37 15.15 3.58 14.38
N ARG A 38 13.86 3.24 14.47
CA ARG A 38 13.31 2.05 13.82
C ARG A 38 13.64 2.07 12.32
N PRO A 39 14.06 0.94 11.73
CA PRO A 39 14.50 0.90 10.33
C PRO A 39 13.37 1.18 9.34
N SER A 40 12.12 0.86 9.70
CA SER A 40 10.94 1.08 8.88
C SER A 40 9.79 1.65 9.71
N MET A 41 8.97 2.46 9.06
CA MET A 41 7.72 2.98 9.61
C MET A 41 6.56 2.51 8.74
N THR A 42 5.58 1.85 9.36
CA THR A 42 4.34 1.42 8.69
C THR A 42 3.23 2.37 9.11
N ILE A 43 2.49 2.90 8.14
CA ILE A 43 1.33 3.76 8.39
C ILE A 43 0.13 3.14 7.66
N GLN A 44 -0.91 2.79 8.42
CA GLN A 44 -2.19 2.36 7.86
C GLN A 44 -3.05 3.59 7.56
N GLN A 45 -3.62 3.64 6.35
CA GLN A 45 -4.49 4.71 5.90
C GLN A 45 -5.60 4.11 5.05
N THR A 46 -6.85 4.46 5.37
CA THR A 46 -8.01 4.12 4.55
C THR A 46 -8.14 5.11 3.41
N ALA A 47 -8.38 4.61 2.21
CA ALA A 47 -8.70 5.41 1.05
C ALA A 47 -10.09 6.03 1.17
N GLN A 48 -10.22 7.25 0.67
CA GLN A 48 -11.51 7.92 0.62
C GLN A 48 -12.20 7.57 -0.70
N ALA A 49 -13.39 6.98 -0.62
CA ALA A 49 -14.23 6.72 -1.77
C ALA A 49 -14.85 8.04 -2.29
N CYS A 50 -14.36 8.49 -3.43
CA CYS A 50 -14.75 9.71 -4.10
C CYS A 50 -15.56 9.41 -5.36
N ARG A 51 -16.54 10.25 -5.68
CA ARG A 51 -17.18 10.24 -6.99
C ARG A 51 -16.29 10.96 -7.99
N GLY A 52 -15.86 10.27 -9.04
CA GLY A 52 -14.96 10.81 -10.05
C GLY A 52 -15.47 10.52 -11.46
N ASN A 53 -15.34 11.51 -12.35
CA ASN A 53 -15.59 11.29 -13.77
C ASN A 53 -14.45 10.42 -14.36
N PRO A 54 -14.74 9.44 -15.24
CA PRO A 54 -13.70 8.66 -15.92
C PRO A 54 -12.64 9.51 -16.63
N LYS A 55 -13.01 10.71 -17.11
CA LYS A 55 -12.09 11.65 -17.78
C LYS A 55 -11.21 12.45 -16.81
N GLN A 56 -11.55 12.46 -15.52
CA GLN A 56 -10.79 13.20 -14.53
C GLN A 56 -9.52 12.41 -14.18
N GLN A 57 -8.36 13.03 -14.35
CA GLN A 57 -7.07 12.38 -14.10
C GLN A 57 -6.73 12.30 -12.61
N PHE A 58 -7.01 13.37 -11.85
CA PHE A 58 -6.71 13.47 -10.43
C PHE A 58 -7.97 13.80 -9.63
N VAL A 59 -8.30 12.94 -8.67
CA VAL A 59 -9.34 13.14 -7.66
C VAL A 59 -8.65 13.28 -6.32
N LEU A 60 -8.97 14.33 -5.55
CA LEU A 60 -8.35 14.56 -4.25
C LEU A 60 -9.30 14.15 -3.12
N PRO A 61 -8.81 13.46 -2.08
CA PRO A 61 -9.68 12.92 -1.03
C PRO A 61 -10.40 14.03 -0.24
N ARG A 62 -9.71 15.15 0.06
CA ARG A 62 -10.28 16.22 0.92
C ARG A 62 -11.38 17.06 0.26
N VAL A 63 -11.38 17.16 -1.06
CA VAL A 63 -12.24 18.08 -1.82
C VAL A 63 -13.32 17.33 -2.60
N CYS A 64 -13.21 16.01 -2.72
CA CYS A 64 -14.15 15.23 -3.52
C CYS A 64 -15.52 15.10 -2.86
N GLN A 65 -16.54 14.88 -3.70
CA GLN A 65 -17.83 14.39 -3.23
C GLN A 65 -17.69 12.91 -2.85
N HIS A 66 -18.10 12.55 -1.64
CA HIS A 66 -18.10 11.16 -1.19
C HIS A 66 -19.00 10.31 -2.09
N ALA A 67 -18.47 9.19 -2.58
CA ALA A 67 -19.26 8.21 -3.30
C ALA A 67 -19.93 7.26 -2.29
N SER A 68 -21.22 7.01 -2.46
CA SER A 68 -21.88 5.89 -1.80
C SER A 68 -21.60 4.63 -2.62
N LEU A 69 -21.02 3.61 -1.98
CA LEU A 69 -20.76 2.32 -2.60
C LEU A 69 -22.03 1.47 -2.78
N ASP A 70 -23.11 1.83 -2.08
CA ASP A 70 -24.41 1.17 -2.17
C ASP A 70 -25.28 1.68 -3.32
N HIS A 71 -25.07 2.94 -3.71
CA HIS A 71 -25.95 3.66 -4.65
C HIS A 71 -25.12 4.42 -5.69
N GLY A 72 -24.84 3.78 -6.83
CA GLY A 72 -24.14 4.41 -7.95
C GLY A 72 -23.63 3.39 -8.97
N SER A 73 -23.12 3.86 -10.11
CA SER A 73 -22.34 3.00 -11.00
C SER A 73 -20.97 2.76 -10.37
N PRO A 74 -20.49 1.51 -10.27
CA PRO A 74 -19.16 1.20 -9.72
C PRO A 74 -18.02 1.95 -10.44
N ASN A 75 -18.20 2.26 -11.73
CA ASN A 75 -17.22 2.96 -12.55
C ASN A 75 -16.99 4.43 -12.16
N ASP A 76 -17.96 5.04 -11.45
CA ASP A 76 -17.85 6.42 -10.98
C ASP A 76 -17.02 6.51 -9.66
N VAL A 77 -16.68 5.37 -9.05
CA VAL A 77 -15.99 5.33 -7.76
C VAL A 77 -14.47 5.39 -7.96
N VAL A 78 -13.82 6.27 -7.20
CA VAL A 78 -12.37 6.39 -7.14
C VAL A 78 -11.93 6.35 -5.68
N PHE A 79 -11.14 5.34 -5.33
CA PHE A 79 -10.48 5.28 -4.02
C PHE A 79 -9.25 6.17 -4.07
N SER A 80 -9.26 7.26 -3.29
CA SER A 80 -8.22 8.28 -3.31
C SER A 80 -7.46 8.33 -1.99
N VAL A 81 -6.13 8.30 -2.05
CA VAL A 81 -5.22 8.37 -0.90
C VAL A 81 -4.20 9.48 -1.11
N LEU A 82 -4.05 10.34 -0.11
CA LEU A 82 -3.01 11.37 -0.05
C LEU A 82 -1.89 10.91 0.89
N ILE A 83 -0.71 10.67 0.33
CA ILE A 83 0.48 10.27 1.09
C ILE A 83 1.41 11.47 1.26
N PRO A 84 1.82 11.81 2.49
CA PRO A 84 1.44 11.16 3.75
C PRO A 84 0.19 11.81 4.38
N LYS A 85 -0.49 11.06 5.25
CA LYS A 85 -1.70 11.52 5.96
C LYS A 85 -1.41 12.76 6.78
N GLY A 86 -2.33 13.72 6.73
CA GLY A 86 -2.23 14.95 7.51
C GLY A 86 -1.37 16.05 6.88
N GLY A 87 -0.66 15.78 5.77
CA GLY A 87 0.05 16.81 5.02
C GLY A 87 1.43 17.20 5.58
N MET A 88 2.04 16.37 6.42
CA MET A 88 3.45 16.53 6.79
C MET A 88 4.33 16.13 5.60
N PRO A 89 5.22 16.97 5.04
CA PRO A 89 5.93 16.61 3.83
C PRO A 89 6.86 15.41 4.04
N MET A 90 6.93 14.51 3.05
CA MET A 90 8.00 13.52 3.00
C MET A 90 9.35 14.18 2.67
N ILE A 91 10.41 13.49 3.08
CA ILE A 91 11.79 13.92 2.88
C ILE A 91 12.54 12.85 2.04
N PRO A 92 13.48 13.26 1.17
CA PRO A 92 14.28 12.33 0.36
C PRO A 92 15.14 11.33 1.13
N TRP A 93 15.24 11.47 2.45
CA TRP A 93 15.93 10.51 3.32
C TRP A 93 15.19 9.17 3.44
N PHE A 94 13.91 9.11 3.06
CA PHE A 94 13.22 7.83 2.89
C PHE A 94 13.77 7.11 1.66
N GLN A 95 14.48 6.01 1.91
CA GLN A 95 15.15 5.24 0.86
C GLN A 95 14.17 4.55 -0.09
N TYR A 96 12.99 4.16 0.39
CA TYR A 96 11.95 3.55 -0.42
C TYR A 96 10.58 3.82 0.20
N MET A 97 9.54 3.64 -0.60
CA MET A 97 8.16 3.60 -0.15
C MET A 97 7.54 2.31 -0.66
N LEU A 98 6.98 1.51 0.24
CA LEU A 98 6.24 0.31 -0.08
C LEU A 98 4.76 0.54 0.26
N THR A 99 3.87 0.30 -0.70
CA THR A 99 2.44 0.42 -0.50
C THR A 99 1.77 -0.94 -0.69
N LEU A 100 1.11 -1.38 0.39
CA LEU A 100 0.24 -2.55 0.39
C LEU A 100 -1.21 -2.05 0.37
N LEU A 101 -2.08 -2.77 -0.33
CA LEU A 101 -3.50 -2.51 -0.46
C LEU A 101 -4.27 -3.69 0.13
N SER A 102 -5.38 -3.42 0.79
CA SER A 102 -6.33 -4.44 1.27
C SER A 102 -7.73 -3.89 1.15
N PHE A 103 -8.64 -4.63 0.54
CA PHE A 103 -10.04 -4.24 0.47
C PHE A 103 -10.81 -4.84 1.65
N SER A 104 -11.57 -4.01 2.35
CA SER A 104 -12.58 -4.48 3.31
C SER A 104 -13.81 -4.95 2.53
N ASN A 105 -14.25 -6.16 2.83
CA ASN A 105 -15.34 -6.80 2.12
C ASN A 105 -16.32 -7.42 3.09
N ILE A 106 -17.60 -7.20 2.84
CA ILE A 106 -18.68 -7.66 3.67
C ILE A 106 -19.43 -8.79 2.95
N TYR A 107 -19.72 -9.85 3.69
CA TYR A 107 -20.56 -10.94 3.24
C TYR A 107 -21.99 -10.45 3.01
N LYS A 108 -22.47 -10.70 1.79
CA LYS A 108 -23.88 -10.62 1.43
C LYS A 108 -24.26 -11.90 0.72
N HIS A 109 -25.38 -12.48 1.14
CA HIS A 109 -25.88 -13.72 0.56
C HIS A 109 -26.09 -13.61 -0.97
N ASP A 110 -26.59 -12.45 -1.42
CA ASP A 110 -26.87 -12.15 -2.83
C ASP A 110 -25.62 -11.90 -3.69
N ASN A 111 -24.50 -11.49 -3.08
CA ASN A 111 -23.26 -11.16 -3.77
C ASN A 111 -22.06 -11.70 -2.99
N GLN A 112 -21.76 -12.98 -3.21
CA GLN A 112 -20.69 -13.69 -2.54
C GLN A 112 -19.38 -13.55 -3.30
N TYR A 113 -18.28 -13.45 -2.55
CA TYR A 113 -16.94 -13.58 -3.10
C TYR A 113 -16.73 -15.01 -3.62
N VAL A 114 -16.13 -15.11 -4.82
CA VAL A 114 -15.76 -16.39 -5.43
C VAL A 114 -14.24 -16.60 -5.32
N PRO A 115 -13.77 -17.74 -4.78
CA PRO A 115 -12.34 -18.07 -4.74
C PRO A 115 -11.70 -18.06 -6.13
N GLY A 116 -10.49 -17.49 -6.24
CA GLY A 116 -9.78 -17.33 -7.50
C GLY A 116 -10.19 -16.09 -8.30
N THR A 117 -10.95 -15.16 -7.70
CA THR A 117 -11.27 -13.87 -8.31
C THR A 117 -10.01 -13.01 -8.43
N GLN A 118 -9.83 -12.39 -9.59
CA GLN A 118 -8.76 -11.42 -9.83
C GLN A 118 -9.34 -10.01 -9.88
N LEU A 119 -8.72 -9.10 -9.15
CA LEU A 119 -9.04 -7.68 -9.21
C LEU A 119 -8.25 -7.01 -10.33
N HIS A 120 -8.98 -6.34 -11.21
CA HIS A 120 -8.46 -5.47 -12.25
C HIS A 120 -8.56 -4.02 -11.76
N MET A 121 -7.43 -3.33 -11.65
CA MET A 121 -7.36 -1.97 -11.13
C MET A 121 -6.76 -1.02 -12.16
N ASN A 122 -7.32 0.18 -12.23
CA ASN A 122 -6.68 1.32 -12.89
C ASN A 122 -6.10 2.20 -11.79
N ILE A 123 -4.79 2.38 -11.81
CA ILE A 123 -4.04 3.06 -10.76
C ILE A 123 -3.32 4.25 -11.36
N THR A 124 -3.51 5.41 -10.76
CA THR A 124 -2.81 6.65 -11.09
C THR A 124 -2.03 7.11 -9.88
N LEU A 125 -0.72 7.31 -10.05
CA LEU A 125 0.19 7.84 -9.06
C LEU A 125 0.68 9.21 -9.54
N ALA A 126 0.49 10.23 -8.72
CA ALA A 126 0.94 11.59 -8.98
C ALA A 126 1.72 12.15 -7.80
N TYR A 127 2.50 13.21 -8.04
CA TYR A 127 3.26 13.89 -7.00
C TYR A 127 3.03 15.41 -7.00
N SER A 128 3.34 16.03 -5.87
CA SER A 128 3.44 17.48 -5.71
C SER A 128 4.48 17.83 -4.65
N ASP A 129 5.19 18.94 -4.87
CA ASP A 129 6.20 19.48 -3.93
C ASP A 129 5.77 20.81 -3.29
N HIS A 130 4.56 21.27 -3.63
CA HIS A 130 3.98 22.50 -3.14
C HIS A 130 3.46 22.37 -1.70
N PRO A 131 3.32 23.48 -0.95
CA PRO A 131 2.88 23.45 0.44
C PRO A 131 1.50 22.83 0.60
N ALA A 132 1.25 22.16 1.73
CA ALA A 132 0.00 21.46 2.02
C ALA A 132 -1.26 22.34 1.87
N ALA A 133 -1.15 23.64 2.12
CA ALA A 133 -2.24 24.61 1.97
C ALA A 133 -2.69 24.84 0.51
N HIS A 134 -1.82 24.53 -0.46
CA HIS A 134 -2.11 24.69 -1.88
C HIS A 134 -2.43 23.38 -2.59
N ILE A 135 -2.19 22.23 -1.95
CA ILE A 135 -2.41 20.89 -2.51
C ILE A 135 -3.83 20.73 -3.12
N GLU A 136 -4.83 21.39 -2.53
CA GLU A 136 -6.23 21.34 -2.96
C GLU A 136 -6.52 22.06 -4.28
N HIS A 137 -5.65 22.98 -4.70
CA HIS A 137 -5.79 23.81 -5.89
C HIS A 137 -4.62 23.66 -6.88
N ASP A 138 -3.65 22.78 -6.58
CA ASP A 138 -2.37 22.71 -7.27
C ASP A 138 -2.29 21.73 -8.44
N VAL A 139 -1.28 21.95 -9.28
CA VAL A 139 -0.94 21.11 -10.43
C VAL A 139 -0.24 19.84 -9.96
N TRP A 140 -1.01 18.75 -9.86
CA TRP A 140 -0.47 17.41 -9.68
C TRP A 140 0.25 16.98 -10.96
N THR A 141 1.45 16.42 -10.82
CA THR A 141 2.20 15.86 -11.94
C THR A 141 2.08 14.35 -11.93
N LEU A 142 1.72 13.77 -13.08
CA LEU A 142 1.64 12.32 -13.22
C LEU A 142 3.05 11.71 -13.05
N LEU A 143 3.18 10.77 -12.12
CA LEU A 143 4.39 9.98 -11.93
C LEU A 143 4.31 8.68 -12.72
N ALA A 144 3.18 7.98 -12.58
CA ALA A 144 2.91 6.71 -13.26
C ALA A 144 1.40 6.47 -13.36
N GLN A 145 0.99 5.79 -14.42
CA GLN A 145 -0.38 5.33 -14.62
C GLN A 145 -0.35 3.91 -15.16
N SER A 146 -1.27 3.07 -14.68
CA SER A 146 -1.48 1.74 -15.23
C SER A 146 -2.99 1.45 -15.28
N ASP A 147 -3.48 1.10 -16.45
CA ASP A 147 -4.92 0.95 -16.71
C ASP A 147 -5.41 -0.50 -16.59
N GLU A 148 -4.54 -1.47 -16.32
CA GLU A 148 -4.90 -2.90 -16.23
C GLU A 148 -4.01 -3.68 -15.24
N VAL A 149 -3.93 -3.23 -13.99
CA VAL A 149 -3.21 -3.97 -12.95
C VAL A 149 -4.07 -5.12 -12.47
N ILE A 150 -3.59 -6.35 -12.65
CA ILE A 150 -4.27 -7.58 -12.21
C ILE A 150 -3.63 -8.07 -10.90
N ARG A 151 -4.44 -8.32 -9.88
CA ARG A 151 -4.01 -8.92 -8.61
C ARG A 151 -4.96 -10.04 -8.21
N ASP A 152 -4.39 -11.10 -7.67
CA ASP A 152 -5.17 -12.14 -7.01
C ASP A 152 -5.81 -11.54 -5.77
N TYR A 153 -7.10 -11.78 -5.61
CA TYR A 153 -7.88 -11.27 -4.50
C TYR A 153 -8.34 -12.46 -3.68
N GLU A 154 -7.61 -12.74 -2.61
CA GLU A 154 -7.84 -13.88 -1.73
C GLU A 154 -8.53 -13.42 -0.46
N CYS A 155 -9.69 -14.01 -0.19
CA CYS A 155 -10.49 -13.73 1.00
C CYS A 155 -11.00 -15.02 1.60
N THR A 156 -11.03 -15.08 2.93
CA THR A 156 -11.56 -16.17 3.72
C THR A 156 -12.77 -15.72 4.53
N PHE A 157 -13.67 -16.65 4.83
CA PHE A 157 -14.88 -16.38 5.59
C PHE A 157 -15.04 -17.48 6.63
N ASP A 158 -14.94 -17.10 7.91
CA ASP A 158 -14.89 -18.05 9.02
C ASP A 158 -16.28 -18.55 9.46
N TYR A 159 -17.35 -17.94 8.95
CA TYR A 159 -18.72 -18.24 9.35
C TYR A 159 -19.44 -19.13 8.32
N GLU A 160 -20.50 -19.80 8.75
CA GLU A 160 -21.37 -20.53 7.83
C GLU A 160 -22.09 -19.56 6.90
N LYS A 161 -21.99 -19.79 5.59
CA LYS A 161 -22.61 -18.93 4.58
C LYS A 161 -24.13 -19.05 4.61
N SER A 162 -24.80 -18.10 5.25
CA SER A 162 -26.25 -18.02 5.40
C SER A 162 -26.72 -16.57 5.46
N GLU A 163 -28.02 -16.33 5.29
CA GLU A 163 -28.62 -14.99 5.46
C GLU A 163 -28.37 -14.40 6.86
N GLN A 164 -28.16 -15.24 7.89
CA GLN A 164 -27.86 -14.78 9.25
C GLN A 164 -26.44 -14.22 9.39
N SER A 165 -25.56 -14.59 8.47
CA SER A 165 -24.17 -14.15 8.43
C SER A 165 -23.95 -12.95 7.50
N ASP A 166 -25.03 -12.40 6.95
CA ASP A 166 -24.99 -11.09 6.30
C ASP A 166 -24.32 -10.05 7.21
N ASP A 167 -23.60 -9.13 6.58
CA ASP A 167 -22.85 -8.07 7.26
C ASP A 167 -21.60 -8.49 8.04
N HIS A 168 -21.26 -9.79 8.07
CA HIS A 168 -19.97 -10.24 8.59
C HIS A 168 -18.85 -9.97 7.59
N GLN A 169 -17.67 -9.60 8.08
CA GLN A 169 -16.54 -9.23 7.23
C GLN A 169 -15.77 -10.46 6.76
N TYR A 170 -15.34 -10.45 5.49
CA TYR A 170 -14.33 -11.37 4.99
C TYR A 170 -12.94 -10.96 5.51
N ASP A 171 -12.09 -11.93 5.82
CA ASP A 171 -10.67 -11.69 6.07
C ASP A 171 -9.92 -11.80 4.74
N CYS A 172 -9.49 -10.66 4.20
CA CYS A 172 -8.86 -10.54 2.88
C CYS A 172 -7.38 -10.21 3.01
N ASP A 173 -6.56 -10.88 2.21
CA ASP A 173 -5.12 -10.72 2.24
C ASP A 173 -4.64 -9.38 1.66
N TYR A 174 -3.48 -8.93 2.15
CA TYR A 174 -2.80 -7.76 1.61
C TYR A 174 -2.20 -8.06 0.24
N MET A 175 -2.45 -7.17 -0.72
CA MET A 175 -1.79 -7.20 -2.04
C MET A 175 -0.75 -6.09 -2.16
N TYR A 176 0.34 -6.39 -2.87
CA TYR A 176 1.34 -5.39 -3.20
C TYR A 176 0.81 -4.45 -4.29
N LEU A 177 0.76 -3.15 -3.99
CA LEU A 177 0.32 -2.12 -4.92
C LEU A 177 1.50 -1.61 -5.76
N PHE A 178 2.46 -0.94 -5.11
CA PHE A 178 3.69 -0.48 -5.74
C PHE A 178 4.82 -0.27 -4.72
N GLN A 179 6.04 -0.15 -5.23
CA GLN A 179 7.22 0.29 -4.48
C GLN A 179 7.95 1.36 -5.27
N LEU A 180 8.26 2.46 -4.60
CA LEU A 180 9.19 3.46 -5.09
C LEU A 180 10.58 3.17 -4.49
N GLY A 181 11.59 3.05 -5.34
CA GLY A 181 12.99 2.84 -4.93
C GLY A 181 13.67 4.09 -4.38
N SER A 182 12.97 5.21 -4.34
CA SER A 182 13.35 6.47 -3.71
C SER A 182 12.12 7.34 -3.51
N VAL A 183 12.16 8.31 -2.59
CA VAL A 183 11.04 9.22 -2.32
C VAL A 183 11.47 10.67 -2.55
N PRO A 184 11.61 11.11 -3.80
CA PRO A 184 12.14 12.45 -4.10
C PRO A 184 11.15 13.60 -3.79
N HIS A 185 9.85 13.32 -3.87
CA HIS A 185 8.79 14.33 -3.71
C HIS A 185 8.18 14.33 -2.32
N LYS A 186 7.57 15.46 -1.95
CA LYS A 186 6.97 15.66 -0.62
C LYS A 186 5.60 15.00 -0.46
N TYR A 187 4.78 14.99 -1.51
CA TYR A 187 3.40 14.49 -1.47
C TYR A 187 3.12 13.62 -2.68
N TYR A 188 2.33 12.57 -2.47
CA TYR A 188 1.88 11.65 -3.51
C TYR A 188 0.38 11.44 -3.41
N LEU A 189 -0.27 11.40 -4.56
CA LEU A 189 -1.68 11.10 -4.71
C LEU A 189 -1.81 9.76 -5.41
N VAL A 190 -2.54 8.84 -4.79
CA VAL A 190 -2.86 7.53 -5.37
C VAL A 190 -4.36 7.49 -5.61
N ASN A 191 -4.76 7.29 -6.86
CA ASN A 191 -6.15 7.06 -7.24
C ASN A 191 -6.28 5.65 -7.80
N ILE A 192 -7.20 4.88 -7.24
CA ILE A 192 -7.46 3.49 -7.60
C ILE A 192 -8.91 3.40 -8.07
N ARG A 193 -9.12 2.82 -9.25
CA ARG A 193 -10.44 2.54 -9.81
C ARG A 193 -10.59 1.05 -10.06
N LEU A 194 -11.79 0.54 -9.81
CA LEU A 194 -12.19 -0.84 -10.10
C LEU A 194 -13.18 -0.81 -11.26
N PRO A 195 -12.72 -0.85 -12.53
CA PRO A 195 -13.62 -0.83 -13.67
C PRO A 195 -14.48 -2.10 -13.71
N VAL A 196 -15.76 -1.93 -14.00
CA VAL A 196 -16.73 -3.00 -14.24
C VAL A 196 -17.33 -2.75 -15.62
N ASP A 197 -17.30 -3.75 -16.51
CA ASP A 197 -18.06 -3.66 -17.76
C ASP A 197 -19.51 -4.05 -17.50
N GLU A 198 -20.38 -3.05 -17.34
CA GLU A 198 -21.82 -3.29 -17.14
C GLU A 198 -22.52 -3.80 -18.40
N ARG A 199 -21.92 -3.62 -19.60
CA ARG A 199 -22.57 -3.97 -20.88
C ARG A 199 -22.41 -5.44 -21.21
N HIS A 200 -21.30 -6.05 -20.82
CA HIS A 200 -21.04 -7.48 -21.02
C HIS A 200 -20.72 -8.15 -19.69
N PRO A 201 -21.73 -8.42 -18.84
CA PRO A 201 -21.52 -8.98 -17.51
C PRO A 201 -20.80 -10.34 -17.52
N GLU A 202 -20.99 -11.14 -18.58
CA GLU A 202 -20.35 -12.44 -18.80
C GLU A 202 -18.82 -12.34 -18.96
N THR A 203 -18.32 -11.20 -19.45
CA THR A 203 -16.87 -10.93 -19.65
C THR A 203 -16.36 -9.80 -18.76
N SER A 204 -17.18 -9.38 -17.80
CA SER A 204 -16.93 -8.18 -17.01
C SER A 204 -15.89 -8.44 -15.94
N LYS A 205 -14.89 -7.58 -15.92
CA LYS A 205 -13.84 -7.55 -14.89
C LYS A 205 -14.48 -7.15 -13.54
N ASN A 206 -13.90 -7.62 -12.44
CA ASN A 206 -14.32 -7.27 -11.07
C ASN A 206 -15.77 -7.64 -10.71
N MET A 207 -16.35 -8.65 -11.37
CA MET A 207 -17.62 -9.25 -10.95
C MET A 207 -17.40 -10.27 -9.83
N LYS A 208 -18.41 -10.47 -8.98
CA LYS A 208 -18.40 -11.48 -7.89
C LYS A 208 -17.24 -11.31 -6.90
N THR A 209 -16.81 -10.08 -6.70
CA THR A 209 -15.80 -9.69 -5.72
C THR A 209 -16.38 -9.59 -4.31
N GLY A 210 -17.68 -9.81 -4.10
CA GLY A 210 -18.35 -9.51 -2.84
C GLY A 210 -18.73 -8.03 -2.72
N LYS A 211 -19.05 -7.57 -1.51
CA LYS A 211 -19.39 -6.16 -1.24
C LYS A 211 -18.18 -5.45 -0.65
N ILE A 212 -17.37 -4.83 -1.50
CA ILE A 212 -16.26 -3.97 -1.06
C ILE A 212 -16.81 -2.71 -0.41
N THR A 213 -16.36 -2.42 0.81
CA THR A 213 -16.78 -1.24 1.59
C THR A 213 -15.67 -0.22 1.77
N GLU A 214 -14.42 -0.66 1.86
CA GLU A 214 -13.26 0.22 2.09
C GLU A 214 -12.02 -0.34 1.38
N ALA A 215 -11.02 0.52 1.18
CA ALA A 215 -9.75 0.19 0.54
C ALA A 215 -8.58 0.85 1.28
#